data_AF-A0A2V8FF28-F1
#
_entry.id   AF-A0A2V8FF28-F1
#
_cell.length_a   1.000
_cell.length_b   1.000
_cell.length_c   1.000
_cell.angle_alpha   90.00
_cell.angle_beta   90.00
_cell.angle_gamma   90.00
#
_symmetry.space_group_name_H-M   'P 1'
#
loop_
_entity.id
_entity.type
_entity.pdbx_description
1 polymer ?
#
loop_
_entity_poly.entity_id
_entity_poly.type
_entity_poly.pdbx_seq_one_letter_code
_entity_poly.pdbx_strand_id
1 'polypeptide(L)'
;MIKRHPEPLLWMLFSAGGVMSGMLMPALLFLFGIAFPLGWLRPPTTEHMWAALANPLVALTMFALCALSLFHWAHRFRHTLYDGLQIKHLEE
;
A
#
# COMPACT_ATOMS: atom_id res chain seq x y z
N MET A 1 -3.24 31.46 17.55
CA MET A 1 -2.60 30.56 16.56
C MET A 1 -3.63 29.53 16.12
N ILE A 2 -3.96 29.45 14.83
CA ILE A 2 -4.91 28.44 14.31
C ILE A 2 -4.21 27.07 14.37
N LYS A 3 -4.74 26.10 15.14
CA LYS A 3 -4.28 24.71 15.09
C LYS A 3 -4.66 24.15 13.72
N ARG A 4 -3.67 23.88 12.88
CA ARG A 4 -3.89 23.20 11.59
C ARG A 4 -4.12 21.71 11.87
N HIS A 5 -5.27 21.18 11.44
CA HIS A 5 -5.51 19.73 11.52
C HIS A 5 -4.71 19.03 10.42
N PRO A 6 -4.03 17.90 10.71
CA PRO A 6 -3.27 17.16 9.71
C PRO A 6 -4.16 16.40 8.69
N GLU A 7 -5.50 16.46 8.82
CA GLU A 7 -6.45 15.67 7.99
C GLU A 7 -6.21 15.80 6.48
N PRO A 8 -5.98 17.00 5.92
CA PRO A 8 -5.76 17.15 4.48
C PRO A 8 -4.52 16.38 3.99
N LEU A 9 -3.45 16.34 4.80
CA LEU A 9 -2.24 15.58 4.47
C LEU A 9 -2.52 14.07 4.51
N LEU A 10 -3.26 13.60 5.52
CA LEU A 10 -3.63 12.19 5.65
C LEU A 10 -4.53 11.73 4.49
N TRP A 11 -5.45 12.58 4.06
CA TRP A 11 -6.28 12.32 2.87
C TRP A 11 -5.47 12.26 1.57
N MET A 12 -4.45 13.11 1.41
CA MET A 12 -3.56 13.02 0.25
C MET A 12 -2.78 11.70 0.23
N LEU A 13 -2.21 11.28 1.37
CA LEU A 13 -1.52 9.99 1.49
C LEU A 13 -2.46 8.81 1.23
N PHE A 14 -3.69 8.88 1.76
CA PHE A 14 -4.74 7.90 1.49
C PHE A 14 -5.06 7.80 -0.01
N SER A 15 -5.27 8.94 -0.68
CA SER A 15 -5.59 8.96 -2.12
C SER A 15 -4.43 8.42 -2.95
N ALA A 16 -3.20 8.88 -2.70
CA ALA A 16 -2.01 8.42 -3.42
C ALA A 16 -1.79 6.91 -3.24
N GLY A 17 -1.93 6.41 -2.02
CA GLY A 17 -1.84 4.98 -1.74
C GLY A 17 -2.95 4.16 -2.37
N GLY A 18 -4.17 4.70 -2.45
CA GLY A 18 -5.29 4.04 -3.13
C GLY A 18 -5.04 3.87 -4.61
N VAL A 19 -4.55 4.92 -5.28
CA VAL A 19 -4.19 4.88 -6.70
C VAL A 19 -3.03 3.90 -6.95
N MET A 20 -1.93 4.04 -6.21
CA MET A 20 -0.76 3.16 -6.37
C MET A 20 -1.12 1.69 -6.16
N SER A 21 -1.87 1.39 -5.09
CA SER A 21 -2.34 0.04 -4.81
C SER A 21 -3.26 -0.48 -5.89
N GLY A 22 -4.26 0.31 -6.28
CA GLY A 22 -5.24 -0.08 -7.31
C GLY A 22 -4.60 -0.36 -8.67
N MET A 23 -3.52 0.34 -9.02
CA MET A 23 -2.81 0.13 -10.28
C MET A 23 -1.84 -1.06 -10.24
N LEU A 24 -1.07 -1.22 -9.16
CA LEU A 24 0.05 -2.18 -9.13
C LEU A 24 -0.25 -3.48 -8.40
N MET A 25 -1.04 -3.44 -7.32
CA MET A 25 -1.29 -4.64 -6.51
C MET A 25 -2.02 -5.75 -7.27
N PRO A 26 -3.01 -5.50 -8.16
CA PRO A 26 -3.65 -6.59 -8.91
C PRO A 26 -2.65 -7.42 -9.70
N ALA A 27 -1.72 -6.77 -10.40
CA ALA A 27 -0.68 -7.46 -11.17
C ALA A 27 0.30 -8.22 -10.26
N LEU A 28 0.76 -7.59 -9.17
CA LEU A 28 1.69 -8.22 -8.24
C LEU A 28 1.07 -9.42 -7.51
N LEU A 29 -0.16 -9.30 -7.04
CA LEU A 29 -0.91 -10.39 -6.40
C LEU A 29 -1.19 -11.52 -7.39
N PHE A 30 -1.56 -11.19 -8.63
CA PHE A 30 -1.74 -12.20 -9.67
C PHE A 30 -0.43 -12.95 -9.93
N LEU A 31 0.69 -12.26 -10.17
CA LEU A 31 1.96 -12.90 -10.49
C LEU A 31 2.50 -13.74 -9.32
N PHE A 32 2.66 -13.12 -8.15
CA PHE A 32 3.34 -13.75 -7.01
C PHE A 32 2.41 -14.57 -6.11
N GLY A 33 1.12 -14.24 -6.06
CA GLY A 33 0.14 -14.97 -5.25
C GLY A 33 -0.56 -16.11 -6.00
N ILE A 34 -0.62 -16.07 -7.34
CA ILE A 34 -1.39 -17.03 -8.15
C ILE A 34 -0.54 -17.68 -9.25
N ALA A 35 -0.07 -16.91 -10.23
CA ALA A 35 0.51 -17.44 -11.46
C ALA A 35 1.81 -18.22 -11.24
N PHE A 36 2.75 -17.71 -10.44
CA PHE A 36 3.98 -18.45 -10.11
C PHE A 36 3.72 -19.63 -9.18
N PRO A 37 2.97 -19.50 -8.06
CA PRO A 37 2.70 -20.64 -7.17
C PRO A 37 1.95 -21.80 -7.85
N LEU A 38 1.05 -21.51 -8.80
CA LEU A 38 0.31 -22.53 -9.55
C LEU A 38 1.08 -23.07 -10.77
N GLY A 39 2.28 -22.57 -11.05
CA GLY A 39 3.10 -23.02 -12.18
C GLY A 39 2.60 -22.59 -13.55
N TRP A 40 1.69 -21.60 -13.63
CA TRP A 40 1.22 -21.05 -14.91
C TRP A 40 2.31 -20.26 -15.63
N LEU A 41 3.21 -19.65 -14.85
CA LEU A 41 4.39 -18.94 -15.33
C LEU A 41 5.61 -19.42 -14.57
N ARG A 42 6.79 -19.35 -15.21
CA ARG A 42 8.06 -19.61 -14.52
C ARG A 42 8.39 -18.42 -13.61
N PRO A 43 8.64 -18.63 -12.30
CA PRO A 43 9.04 -17.54 -11.41
C PRO A 43 10.39 -16.94 -11.82
N PRO A 44 10.62 -15.64 -11.57
CA PRO A 44 11.93 -15.03 -11.75
C PRO A 44 12.94 -15.67 -10.80
N THR A 45 14.21 -15.72 -11.21
CA THR A 45 15.29 -16.16 -10.31
C THR A 45 15.61 -15.08 -9.29
N THR A 46 16.24 -15.48 -8.19
CA THR A 46 16.69 -14.57 -7.13
C THR A 46 17.63 -13.49 -7.68
N GLU A 47 18.52 -13.84 -8.62
CA GLU A 47 19.46 -12.93 -9.26
C GLU A 47 18.71 -11.89 -10.12
N HIS A 48 17.68 -12.33 -10.86
CA HIS A 48 16.87 -11.41 -11.66
C HIS A 48 16.12 -10.42 -10.78
N MET A 49 15.57 -10.88 -9.65
CA MET A 49 14.90 -10.00 -8.68
C MET A 49 15.87 -8.99 -8.07
N TRP A 50 17.08 -9.41 -7.70
CA TRP A 50 18.11 -8.50 -7.19
C TRP A 50 18.52 -7.46 -8.23
N ALA A 51 18.71 -7.87 -9.49
CA ALA A 51 19.03 -6.94 -10.57
C ALA A 51 17.91 -5.91 -10.80
N ALA A 52 16.64 -6.33 -10.69
CA ALA A 52 15.51 -5.42 -10.78
C ALA A 52 15.50 -4.40 -9.63
N LEU A 53 15.70 -4.85 -8.39
CA LEU A 53 15.75 -3.97 -7.21
C LEU A 53 17.01 -3.10 -7.15
N ALA A 54 18.09 -3.47 -7.84
CA ALA A 54 19.27 -2.63 -7.98
C ALA A 54 19.00 -1.37 -8.82
N ASN A 55 17.94 -1.36 -9.64
CA ASN A 55 17.50 -0.15 -10.34
C ASN A 55 16.82 0.82 -9.34
N PRO A 56 17.36 2.03 -9.12
CA PRO A 56 16.83 2.98 -8.14
C PRO A 56 15.35 3.34 -8.36
N LEU A 57 14.90 3.39 -9.61
CA LEU A 57 13.52 3.69 -9.94
C LEU A 57 12.58 2.58 -9.48
N VAL A 58 12.99 1.31 -9.69
CA VAL A 58 12.21 0.15 -9.24
C VAL A 58 12.19 0.09 -7.72
N ALA A 59 13.36 0.25 -7.08
CA ALA A 59 13.45 0.28 -5.62
C ALA A 59 12.56 1.38 -5.01
N LEU A 60 12.63 2.60 -5.53
CA LEU A 60 11.80 3.72 -5.07
C LEU A 60 10.32 3.46 -5.30
N THR A 61 9.94 2.89 -6.45
CA THR A 61 8.55 2.53 -6.75
C THR A 61 8.03 1.47 -5.79
N MET A 62 8.82 0.44 -5.48
CA MET A 62 8.44 -0.60 -4.52
C MET A 62 8.34 -0.02 -3.10
N PHE A 63 9.29 0.82 -2.69
CA PHE A 63 9.22 1.51 -1.41
C PHE A 63 7.96 2.38 -1.31
N ALA A 64 7.68 3.21 -2.33
CA ALA A 64 6.51 4.07 -2.37
C ALA A 64 5.20 3.27 -2.38
N LEU A 65 5.13 2.20 -3.17
CA LEU A 65 3.98 1.29 -3.17
C LEU A 65 3.74 0.72 -1.78
N CYS A 66 4.75 0.15 -1.12
CA CYS A 66 4.62 -0.40 0.22
C CYS A 66 4.17 0.66 1.25
N ALA A 67 4.90 1.78 1.33
CA ALA A 67 4.61 2.83 2.31
C ALA A 67 3.21 3.44 2.10
N LEU A 68 2.87 3.81 0.86
CA LEU A 68 1.58 4.43 0.55
C LEU A 68 0.42 3.44 0.70
N SER A 69 0.61 2.15 0.39
CA SER A 69 -0.42 1.12 0.65
C SER A 69 -0.72 1.01 2.15
N LEU A 70 0.30 1.07 3.00
CA LEU A 70 0.13 1.05 4.46
C LEU A 70 -0.59 2.30 4.97
N PHE A 71 -0.25 3.49 4.46
CA PHE A 71 -0.99 4.71 4.79
C PHE A 71 -2.45 4.65 4.33
N HIS A 72 -2.70 4.14 3.12
CA HIS A 72 -4.06 3.95 2.61
C HIS A 72 -4.88 3.01 3.50
N TRP A 73 -4.29 1.87 3.86
CA TRP A 73 -4.92 0.91 4.77
C TRP A 73 -5.16 1.53 6.15
N ALA A 74 -4.15 2.15 6.77
CA ALA A 74 -4.26 2.72 8.11
C ALA A 74 -5.32 3.81 8.19
N HIS A 75 -5.41 4.67 7.16
CA HIS A 75 -6.45 5.68 7.07
C HIS A 75 -7.85 5.04 7.03
N ARG A 76 -8.06 4.03 6.17
CA ARG A 76 -9.34 3.29 6.15
C ARG A 76 -9.62 2.57 7.46
N PHE A 77 -8.60 1.93 8.04
CA PHE A 77 -8.73 1.17 9.27
C PHE A 77 -9.20 2.06 10.43
N ARG A 78 -8.60 3.25 10.58
CA ARG A 78 -9.05 4.26 11.56
C ARG A 78 -10.53 4.60 11.39
N HIS A 79 -10.97 4.89 10.17
CA HIS A 79 -12.38 5.20 9.90
C HIS A 79 -13.30 3.99 10.10
N THR A 80 -12.87 2.78 9.76
CA THR A 80 -13.62 1.56 10.08
C THR A 80 -13.80 1.39 11.60
N LEU A 81 -12.77 1.67 12.39
CA LEU A 81 -12.85 1.60 13.85
C LEU A 81 -13.78 2.68 14.42
N TYR A 82 -13.56 3.94 14.07
CA TYR A 82 -14.29 5.06 14.67
C TYR A 82 -15.70 5.25 14.13
N ASP A 83 -15.90 5.08 12.82
CA ASP A 83 -17.19 5.34 12.18
C ASP A 83 -17.99 4.03 12.00
N GLY A 84 -17.30 2.93 11.69
CA GLY A 84 -17.92 1.61 11.51
C GLY A 84 -18.22 0.91 12.85
N LEU A 85 -17.19 0.68 13.67
CA LEU A 85 -17.32 0.02 14.98
C LEU A 85 -17.66 1.00 16.12
N GLN A 86 -17.71 2.30 15.83
CA GLN A 86 -18.10 3.35 16.77
C GLN A 86 -17.29 3.40 18.08
N ILE A 87 -16.05 2.90 18.09
CA ILE A 87 -15.27 2.73 19.35
C ILE A 87 -14.79 4.04 19.98
N LYS A 88 -15.06 5.19 19.36
CA LYS A 88 -14.58 6.50 19.82
C LYS A 88 -15.01 6.83 21.25
N HIS A 89 -16.16 6.34 21.69
CA HIS A 89 -16.68 6.53 23.05
C HIS A 89 -15.89 5.77 24.13
N LEU A 90 -14.99 4.85 23.74
CA LEU A 90 -14.14 4.11 24.70
C LEU A 90 -12.89 4.91 25.13
N GLU A 91 -12.61 6.03 24.46
CA GLU A 91 -11.50 6.94 24.79
C GLU A 91 -11.95 8.15 25.65
N GLU A 92 -13.25 8.23 25.98
CA GLU A 92 -13.83 9.21 26.93
C GLU A 92 -13.82 8.66 28.37
#